data_AF-A0A0E0NDM6-F1
#
_entry.id   AF-A0A0E0NDM6-F1
#
_cell.length_a   1.000
_cell.length_b   1.000
_cell.length_c   1.000
_cell.angle_alpha   90.00
_cell.angle_beta   90.00
_cell.angle_gamma   90.00
#
_symmetry.space_group_name_H-M   'P 1'
#
loop_
_entity.id
_entity.type
_entity.pdbx_description
1 polymer ?
#
loop_
_entity_poly.entity_id
_entity_poly.type
_entity_poly.pdbx_seq_one_letter_code
_entity_poly.pdbx_strand_id
1 'polypeptide(L)'
;MVATNLALAEQHRCHQLKEACFKFLIDSPSNIESMVESDGYEHLKTSCPSVLNELAARLLPHEMKAAKQITMALRKLIKLEGLVHLMDDSFSIKIDVIVMKDICSKETTQKQFVVVPPGDLH
;
A
#
# COMPACT_ATOMS: atom_id res chain seq x y z
N MET A 1 -19.18 -22.86 23.02
CA MET A 1 -20.28 -21.97 23.49
C MET A 1 -20.51 -20.81 22.51
N VAL A 2 -19.50 -19.97 22.23
CA VAL A 2 -19.66 -18.84 21.28
C VAL A 2 -19.94 -19.31 19.86
N ALA A 3 -19.24 -20.34 19.35
CA ALA A 3 -19.49 -20.88 18.01
C ALA A 3 -20.92 -21.38 17.81
N THR A 4 -21.47 -22.09 18.81
CA THR A 4 -22.87 -22.54 18.82
C THR A 4 -23.85 -21.37 18.86
N ASN A 5 -23.60 -20.36 19.70
CA ASN A 5 -24.43 -19.15 19.77
C ASN A 5 -24.43 -18.39 18.45
N LEU A 6 -23.29 -18.34 17.77
CA LEU A 6 -23.13 -17.69 16.47
C LEU A 6 -23.89 -18.44 15.37
N ALA A 7 -23.82 -19.77 15.37
CA ALA A 7 -24.59 -20.62 14.46
C ALA A 7 -26.10 -20.44 14.69
N LEU A 8 -26.55 -20.45 15.94
CA LEU A 8 -27.96 -20.21 16.29
C LEU A 8 -28.42 -18.79 15.91
N ALA A 9 -27.57 -17.78 16.14
CA ALA A 9 -27.87 -16.41 15.76
C ALA A 9 -28.06 -16.27 14.25
N GLU A 10 -27.21 -16.92 13.44
CA GLU A 10 -27.35 -16.96 11.99
C GLU A 10 -28.62 -17.70 11.55
N GLN A 11 -28.83 -18.91 12.08
CA GLN A 11 -29.96 -19.78 11.72
C GLN A 11 -31.31 -19.11 12.03
N HIS A 12 -31.41 -18.41 13.16
CA HIS A 12 -32.62 -17.68 13.57
C HIS A 12 -32.62 -16.21 13.14
N ARG A 13 -31.62 -15.76 12.36
CA ARG A 13 -31.45 -14.37 11.91
C ARG A 13 -31.47 -13.34 13.05
N CYS A 14 -31.00 -13.73 14.23
CA CYS A 14 -30.90 -12.86 15.40
C CYS A 14 -29.65 -11.97 15.30
N HIS A 15 -29.79 -10.83 14.63
CA HIS A 15 -28.68 -9.90 14.37
C HIS A 15 -27.99 -9.41 15.64
N GLN A 16 -28.75 -9.09 16.69
CA GLN A 16 -28.19 -8.54 17.93
C GLN A 16 -27.25 -9.52 18.63
N LEU A 17 -27.63 -10.81 18.68
CA LEU A 17 -26.79 -11.86 19.26
C LEU A 17 -25.53 -12.08 18.41
N LYS A 18 -25.67 -12.11 17.09
CA LYS A 18 -24.53 -12.24 16.16
C LYS A 18 -23.52 -11.11 16.35
N GLU A 19 -23.99 -9.87 16.41
CA GLU A 19 -23.14 -8.69 16.66
C GLU A 19 -22.46 -8.74 18.03
N ALA A 20 -23.18 -9.15 19.08
CA ALA A 20 -22.59 -9.28 20.40
C ALA A 20 -21.48 -10.34 20.43
N CYS A 21 -21.69 -11.48 19.77
CA CYS A 21 -20.68 -12.52 19.64
C CYS A 21 -19.47 -12.05 18.80
N PHE A 22 -19.71 -11.37 17.68
CA PHE A 22 -18.62 -10.79 16.88
C PHE A 22 -17.80 -9.79 17.67
N LYS A 23 -18.45 -8.89 18.41
CA LYS A 23 -17.75 -7.94 19.28
C LYS A 23 -16.87 -8.65 20.30
N PHE A 24 -17.42 -9.64 21.02
CA PHE A 24 -16.66 -10.42 22.00
C PHE A 24 -15.43 -11.11 21.37
N LEU A 25 -15.56 -11.64 20.15
CA LEU A 25 -14.46 -12.28 19.44
C LEU A 25 -13.40 -11.26 18.96
N ILE A 26 -13.83 -10.09 18.49
CA ILE A 26 -12.93 -9.04 17.98
C ILE A 26 -12.21 -8.30 19.14
N ASP A 27 -12.83 -8.22 20.31
CA ASP A 27 -12.26 -7.53 21.47
C ASP A 27 -10.98 -8.20 22.01
N SER A 28 -10.79 -9.52 21.79
CA SER A 28 -9.55 -10.22 22.17
C SER A 28 -9.23 -11.41 21.25
N PRO A 29 -7.99 -11.54 20.76
CA PRO A 29 -7.58 -12.68 19.94
C PRO A 29 -7.67 -14.04 20.67
N SER A 30 -7.52 -14.05 22.00
CA SER A 30 -7.70 -15.27 22.82
C SER A 30 -9.11 -15.87 22.72
N ASN A 31 -10.12 -15.04 22.47
CA ASN A 31 -11.50 -15.48 22.33
C ASN A 31 -11.73 -16.18 20.98
N ILE A 32 -10.98 -15.78 19.95
CA ILE A 32 -10.98 -16.45 18.66
C ILE A 32 -10.26 -17.79 18.77
N GLU A 33 -9.10 -17.83 19.41
CA GLU A 33 -8.34 -19.07 19.65
C GLU A 33 -9.19 -20.10 20.39
N SER A 34 -9.74 -19.72 21.55
CA SER A 34 -10.65 -20.59 22.32
C SER A 34 -11.93 -20.97 21.57
N MET A 35 -12.43 -20.12 20.66
CA MET A 35 -13.55 -20.49 19.79
C MET A 35 -13.13 -21.58 18.80
N VAL A 36 -11.98 -21.42 18.14
CA VAL A 36 -11.44 -22.36 17.13
C VAL A 36 -11.08 -23.71 17.75
N GLU A 37 -10.57 -23.70 18.98
CA GLU A 37 -10.30 -24.93 19.75
C GLU A 37 -11.56 -25.64 20.21
N SER A 38 -12.71 -24.95 20.26
CA SER A 38 -13.96 -25.56 20.71
C SER A 38 -14.58 -26.47 19.65
N ASP A 39 -15.13 -27.61 20.05
CA ASP A 39 -15.83 -28.55 19.16
C ASP A 39 -16.99 -27.91 18.37
N GLY A 40 -17.55 -26.81 18.88
CA GLY A 40 -18.59 -26.04 18.21
C GLY A 40 -18.12 -25.34 16.93
N TYR A 41 -16.81 -25.17 16.74
CA TYR A 41 -16.24 -24.51 15.56
C TYR A 41 -16.42 -25.34 14.29
N GLU A 42 -16.24 -26.66 14.35
CA GLU A 42 -16.42 -27.52 13.18
C GLU A 42 -17.89 -27.57 12.73
N HIS A 43 -18.82 -27.53 13.69
CA HIS A 43 -20.23 -27.39 13.37
C HIS A 43 -20.54 -26.01 12.77
N LEU A 44 -19.95 -24.94 13.29
CA LEU A 44 -20.12 -23.60 12.72
C LEU A 44 -19.58 -23.51 11.29
N LYS A 45 -18.41 -24.10 11.00
CA LYS A 45 -17.81 -24.16 9.66
C LYS A 45 -18.71 -24.85 8.65
N THR A 46 -19.35 -25.95 9.04
CA THR A 46 -20.19 -26.76 8.16
C THR A 46 -21.60 -26.17 8.01
N SER A 47 -22.20 -25.72 9.10
CA SER A 47 -23.57 -25.18 9.11
C SER A 47 -23.66 -23.76 8.56
N CYS A 48 -22.69 -22.88 8.87
CA CYS A 48 -22.75 -21.45 8.55
C CYS A 48 -21.38 -20.87 8.15
N PRO A 49 -20.76 -21.32 7.04
CA PRO A 49 -19.43 -20.86 6.62
C PRO A 49 -19.39 -19.35 6.27
N SER A 50 -20.51 -18.77 5.82
CA SER A 50 -20.64 -17.34 5.52
C SER A 50 -20.32 -16.45 6.73
N VAL A 51 -20.69 -16.90 7.93
CA VAL A 51 -20.50 -16.16 9.18
C VAL A 51 -19.01 -16.02 9.52
N LEU A 52 -18.21 -17.03 9.20
CA LEU A 52 -16.76 -17.00 9.39
C LEU A 52 -16.10 -16.03 8.42
N ASN A 53 -16.54 -16.00 7.15
CA ASN A 53 -16.06 -15.02 6.16
C ASN A 53 -16.40 -13.59 6.60
N GLU A 54 -17.58 -13.38 7.17
CA GLU A 54 -17.99 -12.09 7.70
C GLU A 54 -17.16 -11.69 8.93
N LEU A 55 -16.90 -12.61 9.85
CA LEU A 55 -16.01 -12.39 10.98
C LEU A 55 -14.59 -12.01 10.52
N ALA A 56 -14.04 -12.74 9.56
CA ALA A 56 -12.73 -12.44 8.97
C ALA A 56 -12.70 -11.05 8.31
N ALA A 57 -13.75 -10.69 7.58
CA ALA A 57 -13.91 -9.37 6.96
C ALA A 57 -13.98 -8.24 8.00
N ARG A 58 -14.40 -8.51 9.24
CA ARG A 58 -14.45 -7.55 10.35
C ARG A 58 -13.15 -7.47 11.16
N LEU A 59 -12.35 -8.53 11.15
CA LEU A 59 -11.01 -8.55 11.76
C LEU A 59 -10.00 -7.72 10.96
N LEU A 60 -10.02 -7.83 9.63
CA LEU A 60 -9.18 -7.05 8.72
C LEU A 60 -9.21 -5.52 8.97
N PRO A 61 -10.38 -4.87 9.18
CA PRO A 61 -10.44 -3.45 9.51
C PRO A 61 -10.11 -3.12 10.97
N HIS A 62 -10.10 -4.08 11.91
CA HIS A 62 -9.81 -3.85 13.32
C HIS A 62 -8.30 -3.80 13.60
N GLU A 63 -7.53 -4.74 13.07
CA GLU A 63 -6.05 -4.75 13.11
C GLU A 63 -5.46 -3.49 12.46
N MET A 64 -6.20 -2.91 11.51
CA MET A 64 -5.74 -1.79 10.70
C MET A 64 -5.96 -0.41 11.33
N LYS A 65 -6.28 -0.26 12.62
CA LYS A 65 -6.37 1.09 13.25
C LYS A 65 -5.01 1.80 13.25
N ALA A 66 -3.93 1.10 13.63
CA ALA A 66 -2.57 1.64 13.58
C ALA A 66 -2.06 1.74 12.12
N ALA A 67 -2.31 0.71 11.31
CA ALA A 67 -1.89 0.71 9.91
C ALA A 67 -2.65 1.73 9.04
N LYS A 68 -3.88 2.13 9.38
CA LYS A 68 -4.58 3.26 8.74
C LYS A 68 -3.90 4.59 9.07
N GLN A 69 -3.45 4.80 10.31
CA GLN A 69 -2.69 6.00 10.67
C GLN A 69 -1.37 6.07 9.90
N ILE A 70 -0.67 4.94 9.77
CA ILE A 70 0.55 4.82 8.97
C ILE A 70 0.26 5.05 7.49
N THR A 71 -0.80 4.45 6.94
CA THR A 71 -1.22 4.64 5.54
C THR A 71 -1.63 6.08 5.24
N MET A 72 -2.34 6.72 6.16
CA MET A 72 -2.77 8.11 6.01
C MET A 72 -1.60 9.08 6.17
N ALA A 73 -0.65 8.77 7.06
CA ALA A 73 0.61 9.50 7.20
C ALA A 73 1.50 9.34 5.96
N LEU A 74 1.64 8.13 5.41
CA LEU A 74 2.35 7.86 4.16
C LEU A 74 1.70 8.58 2.98
N ARG A 75 0.36 8.53 2.85
CA ARG A 75 -0.38 9.26 1.82
C ARG A 75 -0.23 10.77 1.96
N LYS A 76 -0.14 11.28 3.20
CA LYS A 76 0.10 12.69 3.50
C LYS A 76 1.54 13.09 3.17
N LEU A 77 2.53 12.23 3.45
CA LEU A 77 3.93 12.39 3.04
C LEU A 77 4.08 12.41 1.52
N ILE A 78 3.48 11.46 0.81
CA ILE A 78 3.43 11.43 -0.69
C ILE A 78 2.74 12.68 -1.26
N LYS A 79 1.82 13.29 -0.50
CA LYS A 79 1.11 14.53 -0.92
C LYS A 79 1.85 15.81 -0.49
N LEU A 80 2.76 15.74 0.49
CA LEU A 80 3.58 16.87 0.98
C LEU A 80 4.93 16.94 0.27
N GLU A 81 5.49 15.81 -0.15
CA GLU A 81 6.62 15.76 -1.07
C GLU A 81 6.06 15.80 -2.49
N GLY A 82 6.30 16.89 -3.21
CA GLY A 82 5.86 17.08 -4.60
C GLY A 82 6.51 16.12 -5.61
N LEU A 83 6.35 14.81 -5.44
CA LEU A 83 6.74 13.77 -6.40
C LEU A 83 5.59 13.44 -7.36
N VAL A 84 4.88 14.46 -7.83
CA VAL A 84 3.91 14.35 -8.94
C VAL A 84 4.61 14.28 -10.31
N HIS A 85 5.95 14.34 -10.38
CA HIS A 85 6.68 14.42 -11.65
C HIS A 85 7.84 13.43 -11.81
N LEU A 86 7.61 12.15 -11.58
CA LEU A 86 8.40 11.15 -12.30
C LEU A 86 7.53 10.04 -12.85
N MET A 87 6.54 10.44 -13.64
CA MET A 87 5.79 9.53 -14.51
C MET A 87 5.97 9.85 -15.99
N ASP A 88 6.95 10.69 -16.34
CA ASP A 88 7.29 11.05 -17.72
C ASP A 88 8.79 11.41 -17.76
N ASP A 89 9.54 10.84 -18.70
CA ASP A 89 11.00 10.69 -18.77
C ASP A 89 11.86 11.97 -18.85
N SER A 90 11.64 12.98 -18.01
CA SER A 90 12.43 14.21 -18.04
C SER A 90 12.55 14.87 -16.67
N PHE A 91 13.75 14.83 -16.10
CA PHE A 91 14.11 15.65 -14.94
C PHE A 91 14.94 16.87 -15.38
N SER A 92 14.51 18.07 -14.98
CA SER A 92 15.25 19.30 -15.27
C SER A 92 16.29 19.55 -14.17
N ILE A 93 17.57 19.50 -14.53
CA ILE A 93 18.67 19.83 -13.63
C ILE A 93 18.95 21.32 -13.74
N LYS A 94 18.85 22.05 -12.64
CA LYS A 94 19.24 23.47 -12.57
C LYS A 94 20.66 23.56 -12.01
N ILE A 95 21.63 23.88 -12.86
CA ILE A 95 23.03 24.07 -12.49
C ILE A 95 23.31 25.56 -12.45
N ASP A 96 23.64 26.09 -11.27
CA ASP A 96 24.14 27.46 -11.14
C ASP A 96 25.62 27.49 -11.56
N VAL A 97 25.90 28.10 -12.71
CA VAL A 97 27.27 28.27 -13.21
C VAL A 97 27.90 29.46 -12.51
N ILE A 98 28.84 29.20 -11.60
CA ILE A 98 29.69 30.23 -10.99
C ILE A 98 30.88 30.46 -11.92
N VAL A 99 30.96 31.64 -12.54
CA VAL A 99 32.10 32.03 -13.39
C VAL A 99 33.28 32.41 -12.49
N MET A 100 34.23 31.48 -12.29
CA MET A 100 35.54 31.82 -11.73
C MET A 100 36.37 32.54 -12.79
N LYS A 101 36.64 33.82 -12.54
CA LYS A 101 37.44 34.69 -13.42
C LYS A 101 38.92 34.45 -13.14
N ASP A 102 39.50 33.49 -13.86
CA ASP A 102 40.84 33.55 -14.47
C ASP A 102 41.25 32.13 -14.94
N ILE A 103 41.09 31.88 -16.24
CA ILE A 103 41.68 30.71 -16.90
C ILE A 103 42.74 31.24 -17.85
N CYS A 104 44.01 31.07 -17.49
CA CYS A 104 45.15 31.42 -18.35
C CYS A 104 45.17 30.47 -19.56
N SER A 105 44.82 31.00 -20.74
CA SER A 105 44.87 30.29 -22.01
C SER A 105 46.31 30.22 -22.52
N LYS A 106 46.78 29.01 -22.85
CA LYS A 106 48.03 28.82 -23.60
C LYS A 106 47.63 28.33 -24.98
N GLU A 107 47.84 29.18 -25.98
CA GLU A 107 47.52 28.95 -27.38
C GLU A 107 48.47 27.89 -27.97
N THR A 108 47.91 26.81 -28.54
CA THR A 108 48.65 25.92 -29.44
C THR A 108 47.91 25.85 -30.77
N THR A 109 48.44 26.61 -31.73
CA THR A 109 48.00 26.64 -33.13
C THR A 109 48.45 25.37 -33.86
N GLN A 110 47.51 24.57 -34.40
CA GLN A 110 47.50 24.23 -35.84
C GLN A 110 46.31 23.36 -36.28
N LYS A 111 45.84 23.70 -37.47
CA LYS A 111 44.65 23.26 -38.20
C LYS A 111 44.74 21.82 -38.72
N GLN A 112 43.62 21.10 -38.72
CA GLN A 112 43.17 20.41 -39.94
C GLN A 112 41.65 20.25 -39.94
N PHE A 113 40.97 21.16 -40.64
CA PHE A 113 39.56 21.01 -41.01
C PHE A 113 39.53 20.03 -42.20
N VAL A 114 38.88 18.87 -42.06
CA VAL A 114 38.63 18.00 -43.21
C VAL A 114 37.40 18.56 -43.93
N VAL A 115 37.63 19.15 -45.10
CA VAL A 115 36.58 19.66 -45.99
C VAL A 115 35.97 18.46 -46.73
N VAL A 116 34.67 18.25 -46.55
CA VAL A 116 33.91 17.23 -47.29
C VAL A 116 33.38 17.87 -48.58
N PRO A 117 33.65 17.32 -49.77
CA PRO A 117 33.10 17.84 -51.02
C PRO A 117 31.58 17.65 -51.08
N PRO A 118 30.82 18.60 -51.65
CA PRO A 118 29.41 18.40 -51.97
C PRO A 118 29.27 17.31 -53.04
N GLY A 119 28.34 16.38 -52.85
CA GLY A 119 28.05 15.34 -53.84
C GLY A 119 27.20 15.90 -54.98
N ASP A 120 27.71 15.83 -56.21
CA ASP A 120 26.90 16.08 -57.40
C ASP A 120 26.07 14.83 -57.74
N LEU A 121 24.76 15.04 -57.82
CA LEU A 121 23.77 14.08 -58.29
C LEU A 121 23.40 14.45 -59.72
N HIS A 122 24.07 13.85 -60.71
CA HIS A 122 23.50 13.47 -62.02
C HIS A 122 24.45 12.63 -62.87
#